data_AF-A0A0R3KA22-F1
#
_entry.id   AF-A0A0R3KA22-F1
#
_cell.length_a   1.000
_cell.length_b   1.000
_cell.length_c   1.000
_cell.angle_alpha   90.00
_cell.angle_beta   90.00
_cell.angle_gamma   90.00
#
_symmetry.space_group_name_H-M   'P 1'
#
loop_
_entity.id
_entity.type
_entity.pdbx_description
1 polymer ?
#
loop_
_entity_poly.entity_id
_entity_poly.type
_entity_poly.pdbx_seq_one_letter_code
_entity_poly.pdbx_strand_id
1 'polypeptide(L)'
;MAAASAAAERMSAPTLDASLDALVAILVTGPDVKSVSDLAGKTIAIDDRYSESSINRVRIAMAAAGALEVQLSKGQTTAIGRLVGKEVPGAVVGLVSASAADSFPELARLRTFRVPLSPRSSNKQP
;
A
#
# COMPACT_ATOMS: atom_id res chain seq x y z
N MET A 1 -27.80 42.07 10.99
CA MET A 1 -27.39 41.93 12.40
C MET A 1 -27.38 40.44 12.73
N ALA A 2 -26.20 39.91 13.10
CA ALA A 2 -25.89 38.60 13.71
C ALA A 2 -26.39 37.32 12.98
N ALA A 3 -25.57 36.54 12.27
CA ALA A 3 -24.46 35.69 12.73
C ALA A 3 -24.87 34.68 13.82
N ALA A 4 -25.03 33.42 13.42
CA ALA A 4 -24.89 32.26 14.28
C ALA A 4 -24.35 31.08 13.44
N SER A 5 -23.06 31.19 13.14
CA SER A 5 -22.21 30.07 12.78
C SER A 5 -22.23 29.07 13.94
N ALA A 6 -23.00 27.99 13.81
CA ALA A 6 -22.79 26.79 14.60
C ALA A 6 -22.13 25.78 13.67
N ALA A 7 -20.80 25.80 13.72
CA ALA A 7 -19.94 24.75 13.22
C ALA A 7 -20.37 23.44 13.87
N ALA A 8 -21.31 22.74 13.24
CA ALA A 8 -21.31 21.30 13.29
C ALA A 8 -20.11 20.87 12.45
N GLU A 9 -18.92 20.93 13.05
CA GLU A 9 -17.93 19.87 12.86
C GLU A 9 -18.69 18.58 13.12
N ARG A 10 -19.35 18.07 12.06
CA ARG A 10 -19.66 16.67 11.98
C ARG A 10 -18.29 16.04 12.01
N MET A 11 -17.92 15.64 13.22
CA MET A 11 -17.05 14.52 13.48
C MET A 11 -17.70 13.34 12.75
N SER A 12 -17.53 13.36 11.43
CA SER A 12 -17.75 12.24 10.56
C SER A 12 -16.68 11.30 11.06
N ALA A 13 -17.07 10.39 11.96
CA ALA A 13 -16.36 9.14 12.11
C ALA A 13 -16.07 8.73 10.66
N PRO A 14 -14.80 8.68 10.25
CA PRO A 14 -14.50 8.45 8.85
C PRO A 14 -15.21 7.15 8.55
N THR A 15 -16.14 7.18 7.60
CA THR A 15 -16.85 5.97 7.19
C THR A 15 -15.75 4.92 6.99
N LEU A 16 -15.94 3.70 7.49
CA LEU A 16 -14.89 2.67 7.37
C LEU A 16 -14.36 2.61 5.94
N ASP A 17 -15.22 2.88 4.96
CA ASP A 17 -14.90 3.02 3.55
C ASP A 17 -13.92 4.16 3.22
N ALA A 18 -14.11 5.39 3.74
CA ALA A 18 -13.17 6.50 3.58
C ALA A 18 -11.85 6.29 4.35
N SER A 19 -11.90 5.56 5.47
CA SER A 19 -10.69 5.17 6.22
C SER A 19 -9.84 4.16 5.45
N LEU A 20 -10.49 3.24 4.72
CA LEU A 20 -9.84 2.28 3.84
C LEU A 20 -9.36 2.93 2.54
N ASP A 21 -10.02 3.99 2.08
CA ASP A 21 -9.63 4.75 0.89
C ASP A 21 -8.27 5.43 1.11
N ALA A 22 -7.99 5.96 2.31
CA ALA A 22 -6.73 6.63 2.64
C ALA A 22 -5.59 5.68 3.09
N LEU A 23 -5.67 4.38 2.78
CA LEU A 23 -4.64 3.42 3.12
C LEU A 23 -3.47 3.45 2.14
N VAL A 24 -2.30 3.09 2.66
CA VAL A 24 -1.04 2.94 1.96
C VAL A 24 -0.57 1.51 2.20
N ALA A 25 -0.35 0.78 1.11
CA ALA A 25 0.32 -0.49 1.13
C ALA A 25 1.82 -0.28 1.35
N ILE A 26 2.34 -0.89 2.40
CA ILE A 26 3.77 -0.97 2.67
C ILE A 26 4.28 -2.19 1.92
N LEU A 27 4.99 -1.91 0.83
CA LEU A 27 5.66 -2.90 0.02
C LEU A 27 7.12 -2.93 0.42
N VAL A 28 7.61 -4.09 0.83
CA VAL A 28 9.02 -4.31 1.12
C VAL A 28 9.61 -5.14 0.00
N THR A 29 10.79 -4.80 -0.47
CA THR A 29 11.46 -5.48 -1.58
C THR A 29 12.92 -5.74 -1.27
N GLY A 30 13.53 -6.60 -2.07
CA GLY A 30 14.96 -6.81 -2.03
C GLY A 30 15.72 -5.53 -2.39
N PRO A 31 17.03 -5.45 -2.04
CA PRO A 31 17.87 -4.30 -2.35
C PRO A 31 18.08 -4.10 -3.87
N ASP A 32 17.93 -5.18 -4.65
CA ASP A 32 18.02 -5.19 -6.12
C ASP A 32 16.87 -4.44 -6.79
N VAL A 33 15.71 -4.34 -6.14
CA VAL A 33 14.51 -3.69 -6.67
C VAL A 33 14.61 -2.19 -6.41
N LYS A 34 14.95 -1.42 -7.44
CA LYS A 34 15.16 0.04 -7.33
C LYS A 34 13.87 0.84 -7.24
N SER A 35 12.79 0.33 -7.83
CA SER A 35 11.49 1.01 -7.92
C SER A 35 10.35 0.01 -8.04
N VAL A 36 9.13 0.45 -7.76
CA VAL A 36 7.92 -0.36 -7.87
C VAL A 36 7.74 -0.91 -9.29
N SER A 37 8.10 -0.15 -10.32
CA SER A 37 8.04 -0.59 -11.73
C SER A 37 8.91 -1.80 -12.05
N ASP A 38 9.97 -2.05 -11.28
CA ASP A 38 10.80 -3.25 -11.46
C ASP A 38 10.04 -4.53 -11.08
N LEU A 39 8.92 -4.40 -10.35
CA LEU A 39 8.03 -5.51 -10.01
C LEU A 39 6.93 -5.74 -11.06
N ALA A 40 6.91 -4.96 -12.14
CA ALA A 40 5.97 -5.17 -13.24
C ALA A 40 6.17 -6.58 -13.83
N GLY A 41 5.07 -7.30 -14.04
CA GLY A 41 5.06 -8.69 -14.49
C GLY A 41 5.65 -9.71 -13.51
N LYS A 42 6.05 -9.29 -12.30
CA LYS A 42 6.58 -10.19 -11.25
C LYS A 42 5.49 -10.58 -10.26
N THR A 43 5.72 -11.70 -9.58
CA THR A 43 4.86 -12.16 -8.49
C THR A 43 5.41 -11.68 -7.15
N ILE A 44 4.63 -10.93 -6.40
CA ILE A 44 4.97 -10.47 -5.04
C ILE A 44 4.13 -11.21 -4.01
N ALA A 45 4.69 -11.44 -2.82
CA ALA A 45 3.96 -12.11 -1.76
C ALA A 45 3.01 -11.15 -1.04
N ILE A 46 1.85 -11.65 -0.66
CA ILE A 46 0.94 -10.98 0.26
C ILE A 46 0.48 -11.97 1.32
N ASP A 47 0.29 -11.47 2.52
CA ASP A 47 -0.15 -12.30 3.64
C ASP A 47 -1.59 -12.78 3.43
N ASP A 48 -1.88 -14.05 3.71
CA ASP A 48 -3.20 -14.63 3.45
C ASP A 48 -4.30 -14.05 4.36
N ARG A 49 -3.92 -13.37 5.45
CA ARG A 49 -4.84 -12.61 6.31
C ARG A 49 -5.63 -11.54 5.55
N TYR A 50 -5.18 -11.14 4.37
CA TYR A 50 -5.89 -10.17 3.53
C TYR A 50 -6.91 -10.86 2.63
N SER A 51 -8.16 -10.39 2.68
CA SER A 51 -9.23 -10.82 1.78
C SER A 51 -8.90 -10.48 0.32
N GLU A 52 -9.51 -11.22 -0.62
CA GLU A 52 -9.33 -11.01 -2.06
C GLU A 52 -9.65 -9.57 -2.51
N SER A 53 -10.63 -8.92 -1.86
CA SER A 53 -10.96 -7.51 -2.11
C SER A 53 -9.78 -6.58 -1.81
N SER A 54 -9.09 -6.78 -0.69
CA SER A 54 -7.91 -6.00 -0.30
C SER A 54 -6.75 -6.28 -1.25
N ILE A 55 -6.56 -7.53 -1.64
CA ILE A 55 -5.53 -7.94 -2.62
C ILE A 55 -5.79 -7.27 -3.96
N ASN A 56 -7.03 -7.24 -4.44
CA ASN A 56 -7.37 -6.57 -5.69
C ASN A 56 -7.09 -5.07 -5.62
N ARG A 57 -7.44 -4.39 -4.51
CA ARG A 57 -7.09 -2.98 -4.30
C ARG A 57 -5.59 -2.74 -4.34
N VAL A 58 -4.80 -3.57 -3.65
CA VAL A 58 -3.33 -3.50 -3.70
C VAL A 58 -2.83 -3.70 -5.13
N ARG A 59 -3.37 -4.65 -5.88
CA ARG A 59 -2.98 -4.90 -7.27
C ARG A 59 -3.22 -3.67 -8.16
N ILE A 60 -4.40 -3.05 -8.03
CA ILE A 60 -4.75 -1.84 -8.78
C ILE A 60 -3.80 -0.68 -8.42
N ALA A 61 -3.52 -0.51 -7.12
CA ALA A 61 -2.62 0.52 -6.63
C ALA A 61 -1.16 0.29 -7.09
N MET A 62 -0.70 -0.96 -7.08
CA MET A 62 0.60 -1.36 -7.60
C MET A 62 0.71 -1.07 -9.10
N ALA A 63 -0.32 -1.40 -9.89
CA ALA A 63 -0.40 -1.06 -11.30
C ALA A 63 -0.35 0.46 -11.52
N ALA A 64 -1.07 1.24 -10.72
CA ALA A 64 -1.02 2.71 -10.75
C ALA A 64 0.36 3.28 -10.35
N ALA A 65 1.09 2.60 -9.48
CA ALA A 65 2.47 2.92 -9.11
C ALA A 65 3.51 2.45 -10.15
N GLY A 66 3.08 1.81 -11.25
CA GLY A 66 3.92 1.39 -12.36
C GLY A 66 4.32 -0.09 -12.36
N ALA A 67 3.90 -0.88 -11.37
CA ALA A 67 4.04 -2.34 -11.40
C ALA A 67 2.86 -2.99 -12.16
N LEU A 68 2.80 -2.73 -13.46
CA LEU A 68 1.78 -3.30 -14.32
C LEU A 68 1.88 -4.83 -14.35
N GLU A 69 0.74 -5.51 -14.43
CA GLU A 69 0.65 -6.98 -14.41
C GLU A 69 1.28 -7.66 -13.19
N VAL A 70 1.49 -6.94 -12.08
CA VAL A 70 1.96 -7.57 -10.85
C VAL A 70 0.95 -8.64 -10.40
N GLN A 71 1.48 -9.78 -10.00
CA GLN A 71 0.69 -10.87 -9.43
C GLN A 71 0.91 -10.92 -7.93
N LEU A 72 -0.18 -10.98 -7.17
CA LEU A 72 -0.13 -11.13 -5.72
C LEU A 72 -0.31 -12.61 -5.40
N SER A 73 0.72 -13.24 -4.84
CA SER A 73 0.66 -14.62 -4.39
C SER A 73 0.48 -14.67 -2.88
N LYS A 74 -0.62 -15.32 -2.47
CA LYS A 74 -0.82 -15.73 -1.08
C LYS A 74 0.13 -16.89 -0.78
N GLY A 75 0.77 -16.84 0.38
CA GLY A 75 1.64 -17.91 0.87
C GLY A 75 1.17 -18.45 2.21
N GLN A 76 1.50 -19.70 2.51
CA GLN A 76 1.37 -20.23 3.88
C GLN A 76 2.38 -19.60 4.85
N THR A 77 3.52 -19.15 4.31
CA THR A 77 4.55 -18.40 5.04
C THR A 77 4.30 -16.89 4.93
N THR A 78 4.65 -16.13 5.97
CA THR A 78 4.54 -14.67 5.97
C THR A 78 5.21 -14.07 4.72
N ALA A 79 4.60 -13.02 4.15
CA ALA A 79 5.08 -12.43 2.90
C ALA A 79 6.56 -12.03 2.96
N ILE A 80 7.00 -11.47 4.11
CA ILE A 80 8.39 -11.08 4.34
C ILE A 80 9.34 -12.28 4.40
N GLY A 81 8.90 -13.43 4.92
CA GLY A 81 9.70 -14.66 4.94
C GLY A 81 10.04 -15.13 3.52
N ARG A 82 9.08 -15.04 2.60
CA ARG A 82 9.27 -15.40 1.19
C ARG A 82 10.22 -14.43 0.46
N LEU A 83 10.17 -13.16 0.81
CA LEU A 83 11.12 -12.15 0.32
C LEU A 83 12.54 -12.43 0.81
N VAL A 84 12.71 -12.69 2.11
CA VAL A 84 14.02 -13.01 2.71
C VAL A 84 14.59 -14.31 2.16
N GLY A 85 13.71 -15.30 1.90
CA GLY A 85 14.04 -16.54 1.19
C GLY A 85 14.36 -16.37 -0.29
N LYS A 86 14.24 -15.15 -0.84
CA LYS A 86 14.40 -14.81 -2.26
C LYS A 86 13.45 -15.57 -3.20
N GLU A 87 12.33 -16.10 -2.68
CA GLU A 87 11.28 -16.73 -3.49
C GLU A 87 10.53 -15.69 -4.33
N VAL A 88 10.33 -14.50 -3.78
CA VAL A 88 9.67 -13.37 -4.42
C VAL A 88 10.54 -12.11 -4.34
N PRO A 89 10.50 -11.22 -5.34
CA PRO A 89 11.24 -9.95 -5.35
C PRO A 89 10.65 -8.87 -4.42
N GLY A 90 9.39 -9.04 -4.01
CA GLY A 90 8.68 -8.09 -3.15
C GLY A 90 7.60 -8.75 -2.29
N ALA A 91 7.26 -8.11 -1.19
CA ALA A 91 6.28 -8.57 -0.22
C ALA A 91 5.48 -7.40 0.36
N VAL A 92 4.15 -7.52 0.36
CA VAL A 92 3.27 -6.56 1.03
C VAL A 92 3.17 -6.94 2.50
N VAL A 93 3.76 -6.12 3.36
CA VAL A 93 3.86 -6.42 4.80
C VAL A 93 2.69 -5.85 5.59
N GLY A 94 2.06 -4.78 5.10
CA GLY A 94 1.06 -4.03 5.85
C GLY A 94 0.22 -3.12 4.96
N LEU A 95 -1.07 -2.97 5.28
CA LEU A 95 -1.90 -1.88 4.80
C LEU A 95 -2.15 -0.94 5.99
N VAL A 96 -1.63 0.28 5.91
CA VAL A 96 -1.68 1.24 7.02
C VAL A 96 -2.05 2.63 6.50
N SER A 97 -2.55 3.51 7.35
CA SER A 97 -2.86 4.90 6.93
C SER A 97 -1.58 5.64 6.51
N ALA A 98 -1.70 6.69 5.68
CA ALA A 98 -0.55 7.46 5.18
C ALA A 98 0.39 7.98 6.30
N SER A 99 -0.15 8.40 7.44
CA SER A 99 0.65 8.84 8.60
C SER A 99 1.44 7.68 9.23
N ALA A 100 0.85 6.50 9.35
CA ALA A 100 1.54 5.31 9.85
C ALA A 100 2.58 4.77 8.85
N ALA A 101 2.31 4.92 7.56
CA ALA A 101 3.29 4.63 6.51
C ALA A 101 4.50 5.55 6.64
N ASP A 102 4.30 6.82 7.01
CA ASP A 102 5.38 7.77 7.19
C ASP A 102 6.32 7.40 8.35
N SER A 103 5.74 6.95 9.45
CA SER A 103 6.47 6.43 10.60
C SER A 103 7.00 5.00 10.42
N PHE A 104 6.80 4.37 9.26
CA PHE A 104 7.25 3.00 9.04
C PHE A 104 8.79 2.96 9.00
N PRO A 105 9.44 2.14 9.85
CA PRO A 105 10.89 2.12 9.93
C PRO A 105 11.50 1.58 8.63
N GLU A 106 12.60 2.18 8.19
CA GLU A 106 13.39 1.60 7.12
C GLU A 106 14.05 0.29 7.58
N LEU A 107 13.77 -0.77 6.84
CA LEU A 107 14.31 -2.10 7.13
C LEU A 107 15.74 -2.20 6.57
N ALA A 108 16.72 -2.45 7.44
CA ALA A 108 18.10 -2.62 6.99
C ALA A 108 18.22 -3.74 5.96
N ARG A 109 18.84 -3.44 4.80
CA ARG A 109 19.03 -4.34 3.63
C ARG A 109 17.78 -4.63 2.79
N LEU A 110 16.63 -4.03 3.10
CA LEU A 110 15.43 -4.13 2.28
C LEU A 110 14.96 -2.72 1.90
N ARG A 111 14.31 -2.59 0.75
CA ARG A 111 13.72 -1.31 0.34
C ARG A 111 12.25 -1.31 0.70
N THR A 112 11.78 -0.21 1.26
CA THR A 112 10.35 -0.03 1.57
C THR A 112 9.77 0.99 0.62
N PHE A 113 8.71 0.60 -0.10
CA PHE A 113 7.93 1.44 -0.99
C PHE A 113 6.54 1.63 -0.40
N ARG A 114 6.05 2.86 -0.51
CA ARG A 114 4.73 3.27 -0.04
C ARG A 114 3.82 3.40 -1.25
N VAL A 115 2.85 2.51 -1.36
CA VAL A 115 1.92 2.47 -2.49
C VAL A 115 0.54 2.89 -2.00
N PRO A 116 0.09 4.13 -2.26
CA PRO A 116 -1.23 4.58 -1.84
C PRO A 116 -2.32 3.77 -2.56
N LEU A 117 -3.28 3.26 -1.80
CA LEU A 117 -4.41 2.47 -2.32
C LEU A 117 -5.51 3.34 -2.90
N SER A 118 -5.63 4.59 -2.45
CA SER A 118 -6.47 5.57 -3.12
C SER A 118 -5.88 5.87 -4.49
N PRO A 119 -6.72 6.05 -5.53
CA PRO A 119 -6.31 6.74 -6.73
C PRO A 119 -6.02 8.17 -6.31
N ARG A 120 -4.77 8.46 -5.91
CA ARG A 120 -4.27 9.82 -5.98
C ARG A 120 -4.35 10.14 -7.46
N SER A 121 -5.42 10.84 -7.86
CA SER A 121 -5.40 11.73 -9.00
C SER A 121 -4.03 12.36 -8.95
N SER A 122 -3.22 12.03 -9.93
CA SER A 122 -1.91 12.61 -10.12
C SER A 122 -2.13 14.11 -10.23
N ASN A 123 -2.07 14.82 -9.10
CA ASN A 123 -1.75 16.23 -9.14
C ASN A 123 -0.26 16.29 -9.49
N LYS A 124 -0.01 16.05 -10.77
CA LYS A 124 1.20 16.39 -11.47
C LYS A 124 1.17 17.91 -11.58
N GLN A 125 1.58 18.58 -10.50
CA GLN A 125 2.17 19.92 -10.59
C GLN A 125 3.42 19.75 -11.48
N PRO A 126 3.68 20.57 -12.51
CA PRO A 126 3.43 22.01 -12.62
C PRO A 126 2.48 22.45 -13.77
#